data_AF-A0A819SH02-F1
#
_entry.id   AF-A0A819SH02-F1
#
_cell.length_a   1.000
_cell.length_b   1.000
_cell.length_c   1.000
_cell.angle_alpha   90.00
_cell.angle_beta   90.00
_cell.angle_gamma   90.00
#
_symmetry.space_group_name_H-M   'P 1'
#
loop_
_entity.id
_entity.type
_entity.pdbx_description
1 polymer ?
#
loop_
_entity_poly.entity_id
_entity_poly.type
_entity_poly.pdbx_seq_one_letter_code
_entity_poly.pdbx_strand_id
1 'polypeptide(L)'
;MSDSMIREKPTAFGSIRQNNIFNGHSPLKLFTHAKITITDIFKNIASYVNDSNTYLNDVIKSDRNLITNDKYKEIQQLKERVSRILSIISRDHMKVVFFGRTSNGKSTVMNAMLREKILPIGMGHTTNCFLQIEGTDKNEPSVLIPGSDELKSIN
;
A
#
# COMPACT_ATOMS: atom_id res chain seq x y z
N MET A 1 51.12 0.93 -25.21
CA MET A 1 50.53 0.67 -23.88
C MET A 1 49.33 1.59 -23.74
N SER A 2 48.21 1.15 -24.30
CA SER A 2 46.95 1.90 -24.39
C SER A 2 45.84 0.88 -24.14
N ASP A 3 45.40 0.81 -22.89
CA ASP A 3 44.38 -0.12 -22.43
C ASP A 3 43.00 0.39 -22.90
N SER A 4 42.43 -0.27 -23.89
CA SER A 4 41.08 -0.02 -24.36
C SER A 4 40.08 -0.70 -23.42
N MET A 5 39.56 0.06 -22.46
CA MET A 5 38.47 -0.37 -21.59
C MET A 5 37.18 -0.52 -22.41
N ILE A 6 36.86 -1.75 -22.79
CA ILE A 6 35.57 -2.14 -23.37
C ILE A 6 34.51 -1.89 -22.30
N ARG A 7 33.71 -0.83 -22.45
CA ARG A 7 32.48 -0.66 -21.67
C ARG A 7 31.43 -1.64 -22.20
N GLU A 8 31.21 -2.73 -21.47
CA GLU A 8 30.02 -3.55 -21.64
C GLU A 8 28.77 -2.69 -21.46
N LYS A 9 27.85 -2.77 -22.42
CA LYS A 9 26.52 -2.16 -22.30
C LYS A 9 25.75 -2.91 -21.19
N PRO A 10 25.04 -2.22 -20.30
CA PRO A 10 24.21 -2.90 -19.32
C PRO A 10 23.14 -3.71 -20.05
N THR A 11 23.25 -5.02 -19.93
CA THR A 11 22.22 -6.00 -20.31
C THR A 11 20.90 -5.59 -19.68
N ALA A 12 19.86 -5.54 -20.51
CA ALA A 12 18.50 -5.20 -20.14
C ALA A 12 18.09 -5.89 -18.83
N PHE A 13 17.60 -5.10 -17.88
CA PHE A 13 16.90 -5.58 -16.70
C PHE A 13 15.88 -6.64 -17.13
N GLY A 14 16.00 -7.82 -16.53
CA GLY A 14 15.39 -9.07 -17.00
C GLY A 14 13.95 -8.92 -17.45
N SER A 15 13.67 -9.50 -18.61
CA SER A 15 12.33 -9.78 -19.11
C SER A 15 11.54 -10.54 -18.05
N ILE A 16 10.75 -9.83 -17.25
CA ILE A 16 9.69 -10.41 -16.44
C ILE A 16 8.77 -11.12 -17.43
N ARG A 17 8.71 -12.45 -17.33
CA ARG A 17 7.86 -13.31 -18.14
C ARG A 17 6.43 -12.76 -18.16
N GLN A 18 6.04 -12.20 -19.29
CA GLN A 18 4.66 -11.80 -19.57
C GLN A 18 3.82 -13.07 -19.73
N ASN A 19 3.33 -13.59 -18.61
CA ASN A 19 2.22 -14.53 -18.66
C ASN A 19 0.94 -13.72 -18.96
N ASN A 20 0.49 -13.78 -20.21
CA ASN A 20 -0.85 -13.63 -20.82
C ASN A 20 -2.09 -13.21 -19.99
N ILE A 21 -1.97 -12.37 -18.95
CA ILE A 21 -3.11 -11.78 -18.20
C ILE A 21 -3.37 -10.32 -18.63
N PHE A 22 -2.47 -9.71 -19.41
CA PHE A 22 -2.49 -8.28 -19.72
C PHE A 22 -3.14 -7.97 -21.08
N ASN A 23 -4.41 -8.33 -21.24
CA ASN A 23 -5.25 -7.79 -22.31
C ASN A 23 -5.62 -6.31 -22.00
N GLY A 24 -4.71 -5.37 -22.25
CA GLY A 24 -5.02 -3.92 -22.30
C GLY A 24 -5.33 -3.24 -20.96
N HIS A 25 -4.97 -3.83 -19.82
CA HIS A 25 -5.23 -3.26 -18.50
C HIS A 25 -3.97 -2.70 -17.82
N SER A 26 -4.11 -1.57 -17.11
CA SER A 26 -3.01 -0.92 -16.38
C SER A 26 -2.35 -1.89 -15.38
N PRO A 27 -1.01 -1.97 -15.30
CA PRO A 27 -0.30 -2.77 -14.30
C PRO A 27 -0.71 -2.47 -12.85
N LEU A 28 -1.20 -1.26 -12.57
CA LEU A 28 -1.73 -0.91 -11.24
C LEU A 28 -2.97 -1.74 -10.88
N LYS A 29 -3.77 -2.16 -11.87
CA LYS A 29 -4.93 -3.05 -11.63
C LYS A 29 -4.49 -4.44 -11.14
N LEU A 30 -3.30 -4.91 -11.52
CA LEU A 30 -2.77 -6.18 -10.98
C LEU A 30 -2.53 -6.05 -9.47
N PHE A 31 -1.94 -4.95 -9.03
CA PHE A 31 -1.76 -4.68 -7.60
C PHE A 31 -3.10 -4.58 -6.88
N THR A 32 -4.05 -3.81 -7.43
CA THR A 32 -5.40 -3.71 -6.87
C THR A 32 -6.07 -5.07 -6.75
N HIS A 33 -6.02 -5.90 -7.79
CA HIS A 33 -6.62 -7.23 -7.78
C HIS A 33 -5.96 -8.14 -6.75
N ALA A 34 -4.62 -8.24 -6.76
CA ALA A 34 -3.88 -9.04 -5.78
C ALA A 34 -4.19 -8.60 -4.34
N LYS A 35 -4.34 -7.30 -4.11
CA LYS A 35 -4.71 -6.74 -2.82
C LYS A 35 -6.13 -7.12 -2.40
N ILE A 36 -7.11 -7.04 -3.29
CA ILE A 36 -8.48 -7.48 -3.01
C ILE A 36 -8.47 -8.96 -2.63
N THR A 37 -7.82 -9.81 -3.44
CA THR A 37 -7.72 -11.25 -3.19
C THR A 37 -7.13 -11.57 -1.82
N ILE A 38 -5.96 -11.01 -1.47
CA ILE A 38 -5.31 -11.30 -0.17
C ILE A 38 -6.13 -10.75 1.00
N THR A 39 -6.79 -9.60 0.83
CA THR A 39 -7.68 -9.03 1.85
C THR A 39 -8.85 -9.96 2.13
N ASP A 40 -9.50 -10.49 1.10
CA ASP A 40 -10.65 -11.38 1.25
C ASP A 40 -10.27 -12.72 1.86
N ILE A 41 -9.10 -13.27 1.52
CA ILE A 41 -8.55 -14.47 2.17
C ILE A 41 -8.39 -14.23 3.68
N PHE A 42 -7.78 -13.12 4.08
CA PHE A 42 -7.58 -12.82 5.51
C PHE A 42 -8.88 -12.49 6.25
N LYS A 43 -9.88 -11.89 5.59
CA LYS A 43 -11.22 -11.73 6.16
C LYS A 43 -11.87 -13.07 6.43
N ASN A 44 -11.77 -14.02 5.49
CA ASN A 44 -12.31 -15.36 5.66
C ASN A 44 -11.62 -16.07 6.83
N ILE A 45 -10.29 -16.04 6.89
CA ILE A 45 -9.51 -16.60 8.02
C ILE A 45 -9.96 -15.96 9.35
N ALA A 46 -10.15 -14.65 9.39
CA ALA A 46 -10.61 -13.94 10.59
C ALA A 46 -12.01 -14.42 11.01
N SER A 47 -12.94 -14.63 10.07
CA SER A 47 -14.26 -15.21 10.35
C SER A 47 -14.12 -16.59 10.96
N TYR A 48 -13.38 -17.50 10.32
CA TYR A 48 -13.19 -18.87 10.82
C TYR A 48 -12.59 -18.91 12.22
N VAL A 49 -11.59 -18.07 12.49
CA VAL A 49 -10.97 -17.98 13.82
C VAL A 49 -11.96 -17.41 14.84
N ASN A 50 -12.78 -16.43 14.47
CA ASN A 50 -13.79 -15.87 15.35
C ASN A 50 -14.93 -16.86 15.65
N ASP A 51 -15.37 -17.62 14.67
CA ASP A 51 -16.39 -18.65 14.81
C ASP A 51 -15.87 -19.79 15.72
N SER A 52 -14.64 -20.23 15.49
CA SER A 52 -13.96 -21.21 16.36
C SER A 52 -13.84 -20.70 17.78
N ASN A 53 -13.48 -19.42 17.95
CA ASN A 53 -13.39 -18.78 19.26
C ASN A 53 -14.74 -18.71 19.98
N THR A 54 -15.81 -18.43 19.24
CA THR A 54 -17.17 -18.37 19.78
C THR A 54 -17.62 -19.75 20.23
N TYR A 55 -17.43 -20.76 19.38
CA TYR A 55 -17.73 -22.15 19.71
C TYR A 55 -17.00 -22.62 20.97
N LEU A 56 -15.70 -22.36 21.09
CA LEU A 56 -14.93 -22.76 22.27
C LEU A 56 -15.39 -22.04 23.54
N ASN A 57 -15.75 -20.76 23.45
CA ASN A 57 -16.31 -20.04 24.58
C ASN A 57 -17.62 -20.66 25.05
N ASP A 58 -18.46 -21.13 24.14
CA ASP A 58 -19.72 -21.79 24.50
C ASP A 58 -19.49 -23.18 25.08
N VAL A 59 -18.55 -23.96 24.53
CA VAL A 59 -18.15 -25.26 25.12
C VAL A 59 -17.60 -25.09 26.54
N ILE A 60 -16.73 -24.09 26.79
CA ILE A 60 -16.16 -23.84 28.13
C ILE A 60 -17.24 -23.43 29.13
N LYS A 61 -18.29 -22.70 28.70
CA LYS A 61 -19.43 -22.36 29.57
C LYS A 61 -20.23 -23.61 29.94
N SER A 62 -20.40 -24.56 29.02
CA SER A 62 -21.15 -25.79 29.22
C SER A 62 -20.40 -26.86 30.02
N ASP A 63 -19.12 -27.09 29.71
CA ASP A 63 -18.25 -28.03 30.42
C ASP A 63 -16.79 -27.54 30.42
N ARG A 64 -16.33 -27.13 31.61
CA ARG A 64 -15.01 -26.53 31.81
C ARG A 64 -13.84 -27.51 31.62
N ASN A 65 -14.09 -28.82 31.60
CA ASN A 65 -13.03 -29.84 31.57
C ASN A 65 -12.72 -30.36 30.15
N LEU A 66 -13.53 -30.00 29.15
CA LEU A 66 -13.35 -30.50 27.78
C LEU A 66 -12.17 -29.87 27.04
N ILE A 67 -11.73 -28.68 27.46
CA ILE A 67 -10.68 -27.90 26.78
C ILE A 67 -9.63 -27.46 27.79
N THR A 68 -8.36 -27.76 27.50
CA THR A 68 -7.22 -27.27 28.28
C THR A 68 -7.04 -25.76 28.06
N ASN A 69 -6.72 -25.03 29.14
CA ASN A 69 -6.42 -23.59 29.09
C ASN A 69 -5.38 -23.23 28.02
N ASP A 70 -4.41 -24.10 27.75
CA ASP A 70 -3.37 -23.87 26.72
C ASP A 70 -3.95 -23.77 25.31
N LYS A 71 -4.89 -24.67 24.95
CA LYS A 71 -5.56 -24.65 23.64
C LYS A 71 -6.45 -23.43 23.48
N TYR A 72 -7.15 -23.04 24.55
CA TYR A 72 -7.95 -21.81 24.55
C TYR A 72 -7.08 -20.57 24.32
N LYS A 73 -5.94 -20.48 25.02
CA LYS A 73 -4.99 -19.38 24.88
C LYS A 73 -4.37 -19.32 23.48
N GLU A 74 -4.04 -20.46 22.89
CA GLU A 74 -3.51 -20.54 21.53
C GLU A 74 -4.48 -19.92 20.50
N ILE A 75 -5.77 -20.19 20.64
CA ILE A 75 -6.79 -19.68 19.72
C ILE A 75 -7.05 -18.18 19.91
N GLN A 76 -6.98 -17.67 21.16
CA GLN A 76 -6.99 -16.21 21.39
C GLN A 76 -5.79 -15.54 20.71
N GLN A 77 -4.59 -16.12 20.85
CA GLN A 77 -3.39 -15.58 20.20
C GLN A 77 -3.50 -15.63 18.68
N LEU A 78 -4.08 -16.69 18.12
CA LEU A 78 -4.33 -16.78 16.68
C LEU A 78 -5.27 -15.67 16.21
N LYS A 79 -6.36 -15.42 16.95
CA LYS A 79 -7.30 -14.31 16.68
C LYS A 79 -6.60 -12.96 16.65
N GLU A 80 -5.75 -12.68 17.63
CA GLU A 80 -4.96 -11.45 17.69
C GLU A 80 -3.98 -11.32 16.51
N ARG A 81 -3.27 -12.39 16.18
CA ARG A 81 -2.32 -12.41 15.05
C ARG A 81 -3.01 -12.13 13.72
N VAL A 82 -4.14 -12.79 13.47
CA VAL A 82 -4.92 -12.61 12.24
C VAL A 82 -5.46 -11.19 12.14
N SER A 83 -6.01 -10.64 13.23
CA SER A 83 -6.49 -9.25 13.29
C SER A 83 -5.38 -8.25 12.99
N ARG A 84 -4.19 -8.46 13.55
CA ARG A 84 -3.02 -7.62 13.29
C ARG A 84 -2.61 -7.65 11.82
N ILE A 85 -2.57 -8.83 11.20
CA ILE A 85 -2.21 -8.94 9.78
C ILE A 85 -3.27 -8.24 8.90
N LEU A 86 -4.55 -8.43 9.20
CA LEU A 86 -5.65 -7.75 8.50
C LEU A 86 -5.50 -6.22 8.56
N SER A 87 -5.12 -5.67 9.72
CA SER A 87 -4.88 -4.23 9.92
C SER A 87 -3.69 -3.67 9.13
N ILE A 88 -2.74 -4.54 8.75
CA ILE A 88 -1.58 -4.16 7.93
C ILE A 88 -1.97 -4.20 6.46
N ILE A 89 -2.65 -5.27 6.03
CA ILE A 89 -3.10 -5.46 4.65
C ILE A 89 -4.12 -4.38 4.23
N SER A 90 -4.96 -3.93 5.16
CA SER A 90 -5.97 -2.91 4.90
C SER A 90 -5.39 -1.52 4.58
N ARG A 91 -4.13 -1.24 4.95
CA ARG A 91 -3.49 0.05 4.64
C ARG A 91 -3.33 0.21 3.13
N ASP A 92 -3.88 1.26 2.56
CA ASP A 92 -4.09 1.37 1.11
C ASP A 92 -3.41 2.55 0.45
N HIS A 93 -2.15 2.37 0.09
CA HIS A 93 -1.51 3.20 -0.91
C HIS A 93 -0.25 2.54 -1.46
N MET A 94 -0.02 2.71 -2.77
CA MET A 94 1.31 2.57 -3.35
C MET A 94 2.03 3.91 -3.17
N LYS A 95 3.23 3.89 -2.57
CA LYS A 95 4.04 5.11 -2.39
C LYS A 95 5.15 5.15 -3.44
N VAL A 96 5.14 6.19 -4.28
CA VAL A 96 6.25 6.52 -5.19
C VAL A 96 6.88 7.82 -4.71
N VAL A 97 8.21 7.85 -4.62
CA VAL A 97 8.95 9.03 -4.13
C VAL A 97 9.94 9.49 -5.18
N PHE A 98 9.92 10.80 -5.47
CA PHE A 98 10.79 11.42 -6.46
C PHE A 98 11.92 12.19 -5.78
N PHE A 99 13.18 11.85 -6.08
CA PHE A 99 14.37 12.52 -5.58
C PHE A 99 15.20 13.13 -6.71
N GLY A 100 15.92 14.20 -6.43
CA GLY A 100 16.81 14.86 -7.41
C GLY A 100 17.09 16.32 -7.06
N ARG A 101 18.11 16.90 -7.70
CA ARG A 101 18.50 18.31 -7.50
C ARG A 101 17.35 19.27 -7.86
N THR A 102 17.44 20.50 -7.35
CA THR A 102 16.52 21.58 -7.73
C THR A 102 16.53 21.76 -9.25
N SER A 103 15.37 22.01 -9.84
CA SER A 103 15.16 22.17 -11.29
C SER A 103 15.33 20.91 -12.16
N ASN A 104 15.53 19.72 -11.59
CA ASN A 104 15.53 18.45 -12.35
C ASN A 104 14.12 18.00 -12.84
N GLY A 105 13.10 18.85 -12.73
CA GLY A 105 11.76 18.56 -13.26
C GLY A 105 10.90 17.59 -12.44
N LYS A 106 11.18 17.39 -11.15
CA LYS A 106 10.39 16.50 -10.27
C LYS A 106 8.88 16.80 -10.30
N SER A 107 8.51 18.06 -10.08
CA SER A 107 7.10 18.50 -10.15
C SER A 107 6.52 18.39 -11.56
N THR A 108 7.33 18.59 -12.59
CA THR A 108 6.93 18.43 -13.99
C THR A 108 6.59 16.98 -14.31
N VAL A 109 7.41 16.02 -13.87
CA VAL A 109 7.15 14.58 -14.05
C VAL A 109 5.87 14.17 -13.31
N MET A 110 5.67 14.65 -12.09
CA MET A 110 4.46 14.35 -11.31
C MET A 110 3.20 14.89 -11.98
N ASN A 111 3.19 16.16 -12.41
CA ASN A 111 2.08 16.73 -13.17
C ASN A 111 1.81 16.00 -14.49
N ALA A 112 2.86 15.54 -15.19
CA ALA A 112 2.71 14.76 -16.42
C ALA A 112 2.11 13.37 -16.15
N MET A 113 2.51 12.69 -15.07
CA MET A 113 1.91 11.41 -14.66
C MET A 113 0.44 11.55 -14.29
N LEU A 114 0.08 12.65 -13.62
CA LEU A 114 -1.30 12.93 -13.17
C LEU A 114 -2.14 13.63 -14.25
N ARG A 115 -1.52 14.04 -15.37
CA ARG A 115 -2.13 14.75 -16.51
C ARG A 115 -2.79 16.08 -16.14
N GLU A 116 -2.36 16.68 -15.04
CA GLU A 116 -2.90 17.93 -14.50
C GLU A 116 -1.80 18.74 -13.81
N LYS A 117 -1.93 20.08 -13.80
CA LYS A 117 -0.96 20.98 -13.17
C LYS A 117 -1.24 21.10 -11.67
N ILE A 118 -0.99 20.02 -10.93
CA ILE A 118 -1.27 19.94 -9.49
C ILE A 118 -0.20 20.68 -8.68
N LEU A 119 1.07 20.50 -9.03
CA LEU A 119 2.18 21.20 -8.38
C LEU A 119 2.60 22.45 -9.18
N PRO A 120 3.05 23.51 -8.49
CA PRO A 120 3.63 24.67 -9.17
C PRO A 120 4.87 24.25 -9.97
N ILE A 121 4.91 24.69 -11.23
CA ILE A 121 6.00 24.47 -12.18
C ILE A 121 6.37 25.81 -12.83
N GLY A 122 7.67 26.09 -12.96
CA GLY A 122 8.18 27.32 -13.58
C GLY A 122 9.53 27.76 -13.00
N MET A 123 10.15 28.76 -13.60
CA MET A 123 11.42 29.33 -13.12
C MET A 123 11.23 29.94 -11.73
N GLY A 124 12.09 29.60 -10.77
CA GLY A 124 12.05 30.13 -9.40
C GLY A 124 11.10 29.40 -8.44
N HIS A 125 10.23 28.51 -8.92
CA HIS A 125 9.38 27.69 -8.05
C HIS A 125 10.17 26.49 -7.51
N THR A 126 10.49 26.51 -6.21
CA THR A 126 11.14 25.40 -5.50
C THR A 126 10.33 25.03 -4.27
N THR A 127 10.08 23.74 -4.06
CA THR A 127 9.44 23.22 -2.85
C THR A 127 10.50 23.00 -1.77
N ASN A 128 10.39 23.67 -0.62
CA ASN A 128 11.30 23.50 0.52
C ASN A 128 10.90 22.33 1.46
N CYS A 129 9.72 21.76 1.24
CA CYS A 129 9.19 20.67 2.04
C CYS A 129 8.88 19.44 1.19
N PHE A 130 8.70 18.30 1.85
CA PHE A 130 8.09 17.13 1.22
C PHE A 130 6.62 17.42 0.94
N LEU A 131 6.21 17.20 -0.30
CA LEU A 131 4.81 17.23 -0.70
C LEU A 131 4.36 15.79 -0.98
N GLN A 132 3.23 15.42 -0.39
CA GLN A 132 2.58 14.13 -0.60
C GLN A 132 1.25 14.40 -1.31
N ILE A 133 1.04 13.72 -2.43
CA ILE A 133 -0.20 13.81 -3.20
C ILE A 133 -0.89 12.45 -3.11
N GLU A 134 -2.16 12.48 -2.73
CA GLU A 134 -3.01 11.31 -2.61
C GLU A 134 -4.35 11.56 -3.30
N GLY A 135 -4.97 10.50 -3.81
CA GLY A 135 -6.34 10.56 -4.30
C GLY A 135 -7.32 10.67 -3.14
N THR A 136 -8.45 11.33 -3.37
CA THR A 136 -9.57 11.41 -2.42
C THR A 136 -10.87 11.15 -3.16
N ASP A 137 -11.86 10.58 -2.46
CA ASP A 137 -13.22 10.41 -2.99
C ASP A 137 -14.02 11.74 -3.00
N LYS A 138 -13.46 12.81 -2.43
CA LYS A 138 -14.05 14.15 -2.45
C LYS A 138 -13.87 14.79 -3.83
N ASN A 139 -14.85 15.59 -4.24
CA ASN A 139 -14.81 16.30 -5.51
C ASN A 139 -13.90 17.54 -5.51
N GLU A 140 -13.48 18.03 -4.34
CA GLU A 140 -12.69 19.25 -4.21
C GLU A 140 -11.29 18.98 -3.65
N PRO A 141 -10.25 19.66 -4.18
CA PRO A 141 -8.89 19.53 -3.70
C PRO A 141 -8.73 20.18 -2.31
N SER A 142 -7.95 19.54 -1.44
CA SER A 142 -7.65 20.05 -0.11
C SER A 142 -6.20 19.76 0.29
N VAL A 143 -5.68 20.54 1.23
CA VAL A 143 -4.34 20.39 1.79
C VAL A 143 -4.43 20.11 3.29
N LEU A 144 -3.65 19.13 3.74
CA LEU A 144 -3.37 18.87 5.14
C LEU A 144 -1.97 19.40 5.48
N ILE A 145 -1.86 20.20 6.54
CA ILE A 145 -0.58 20.77 7.00
C ILE A 145 -0.11 19.97 8.23
N PRO A 146 1.19 19.63 8.35
CA PRO A 146 1.70 18.95 9.53
C PRO A 146 1.32 19.67 10.83
N GLY A 147 0.73 18.93 11.78
CA GLY A 147 0.26 19.47 13.06
C GLY A 147 -1.15 20.05 13.04
N SER A 148 -1.87 19.97 11.92
CA SER A 148 -3.30 20.27 11.82
C SER A 148 -4.03 19.01 11.35
N ASP A 149 -5.09 18.63 12.06
CA ASP A 149 -5.99 17.54 11.63
C ASP A 149 -7.10 18.05 10.69
N GLU A 150 -7.09 19.35 10.35
CA GLU A 150 -8.09 19.99 9.52
C GLU A 150 -7.64 20.06 8.06
N LEU A 151 -8.51 19.59 7.16
CA LEU A 151 -8.34 19.76 5.72
C LEU A 151 -8.71 21.19 5.32
N LYS A 152 -7.78 21.91 4.71
CA LYS A 152 -8.02 23.25 4.17
C LYS A 152 -8.33 23.16 2.67
N SER A 153 -9.43 23.77 2.24
CA SER A 153 -9.78 23.87 0.83
C SER A 153 -8.75 24.74 0.09
N ILE A 154 -8.47 24.38 -1.17
CA ILE A 154 -7.57 25.12 -2.07
C ILE A 154 -8.45 25.88 -3.07
N ASN A 155 -9.18 26.89 -2.59
CA ASN A 155 -9.93 27.83 -3.43
C ASN A 155 -9.36 29.25 -3.27
#